data_AF-A0A7V2J601-F1
#
_entry.id   AF-A0A7V2J601-F1
#
_cell.length_a   1.000
_cell.length_b   1.000
_cell.length_c   1.000
_cell.angle_alpha   90.00
_cell.angle_beta   90.00
_cell.angle_gamma   90.00
#
_symmetry.space_group_name_H-M   'P 1'
#
loop_
_entity.id
_entity.type
_entity.pdbx_description
1 polymer ?
#
loop_
_entity_poly.entity_id
_entity_poly.type
_entity_poly.pdbx_seq_one_letter_code
_entity_poly.pdbx_strand_id
1 'polypeptide(L)'
;MKQKFEAIIKYIISGGNGDELFAKINIPCEFRTEEDENASVARNLNAAFLVLLSGESHSLYNDALHYMENFGSHPSWEKTVCFYNEGIRLISSEISNRCYDSRAFEKELNDLYLWVDRGGGEEAVEKLRRVFFPEGVLLNEDRENSIRELRKKRKIDITSLNPSAITNPAKEILFSSNILVTVPSASKGIEGLPVSLSLKKMLEEVVKEDQIYWYDHPVPVGVPPGNNEVLYGLEGLDRAVGFEKERGTISREDRVICVLSVSVTHKGLQGIVKEYIEDELKKEKNIRHLEVYVFTEADTVRMIEDVIIPAAGRYSGAKEYGPVYEVIGVDGEYGRHYSFLKAVSAFWQVLVDPQIRG
;
A
#
# COMPACT_ATOMS: atom_id res chain seq x y z
N MET A 1 22.29 -18.18 15.82
CA MET A 1 21.47 -16.97 15.61
C MET A 1 19.98 -17.27 15.67
N LYS A 2 19.48 -18.24 14.88
CA LYS A 2 18.08 -18.71 14.93
C LYS A 2 17.52 -18.88 16.36
N GLN A 3 18.15 -19.69 17.20
CA GLN A 3 17.70 -19.93 18.59
C GLN A 3 17.62 -18.66 19.46
N LYS A 4 18.51 -17.68 19.23
CA LYS A 4 18.50 -16.42 19.96
C LYS A 4 17.31 -15.56 19.55
N PHE A 5 17.03 -15.50 18.26
CA PHE A 5 15.85 -14.84 17.71
C PHE A 5 14.56 -15.49 18.20
N GLU A 6 14.46 -16.82 18.13
CA GLU A 6 13.32 -17.60 18.65
C GLU A 6 13.02 -17.28 20.13
N ALA A 7 14.05 -17.19 20.98
CA ALA A 7 13.89 -16.82 22.38
C ALA A 7 13.39 -15.37 22.57
N ILE A 8 13.80 -14.44 21.71
CA ILE A 8 13.31 -13.06 21.72
C ILE A 8 11.83 -13.01 21.33
N ILE A 9 11.43 -13.71 20.25
CA ILE A 9 10.03 -13.77 19.83
C ILE A 9 9.17 -14.41 20.91
N LYS A 10 9.63 -15.51 21.52
CA LYS A 10 8.96 -16.14 22.66
C LYS A 10 8.66 -15.14 23.78
N TYR A 11 9.64 -14.32 24.16
CA TYR A 11 9.46 -13.28 25.17
C TYR A 11 8.40 -12.24 24.77
N ILE A 12 8.37 -11.81 23.50
CA ILE A 12 7.39 -10.84 22.99
C ILE A 12 5.96 -11.38 23.09
N ILE A 13 5.74 -12.66 22.74
CA ILE A 13 4.40 -13.24 22.60
C ILE A 13 3.85 -13.87 23.88
N SER A 14 4.72 -14.29 24.81
CA SER A 14 4.32 -14.91 26.08
C SER A 14 4.27 -13.93 27.25
N GLY A 15 4.84 -12.72 27.11
CA GLY A 15 5.03 -11.79 28.22
C GLY A 15 6.18 -12.18 29.14
N GLY A 16 6.76 -11.20 29.84
CA GLY A 16 7.73 -11.48 30.90
C GLY A 16 7.05 -12.08 32.14
N ASN A 17 7.82 -12.59 33.10
CA ASN A 17 7.33 -13.15 34.37
C ASN A 17 6.63 -12.12 35.31
N GLY A 18 6.19 -10.96 34.80
CA GLY A 18 5.45 -9.92 35.52
C GLY A 18 4.25 -9.47 34.69
N ASP A 19 3.13 -9.22 35.37
CA ASP A 19 1.74 -9.13 34.88
C ASP A 19 1.41 -8.14 33.71
N GLU A 20 2.39 -7.48 33.07
CA GLU A 20 2.16 -6.66 31.88
C GLU A 20 2.73 -7.31 30.61
N LEU A 21 1.84 -7.82 29.77
CA LEU A 21 2.17 -8.32 28.42
C LEU A 21 2.75 -7.17 27.57
N PHE A 22 3.95 -7.39 27.03
CA PHE A 22 4.65 -6.40 26.20
C PHE A 22 3.80 -5.90 25.01
N ALA A 23 3.22 -6.84 24.25
CA ALA A 23 2.38 -6.52 23.10
C ALA A 23 0.91 -6.27 23.47
N LYS A 24 0.53 -6.36 24.75
CA LYS A 24 -0.87 -6.48 25.22
C LYS A 24 -1.66 -7.64 24.57
N ILE A 25 -0.96 -8.54 23.89
CA ILE A 25 -1.49 -9.70 23.19
C ILE A 25 -0.94 -10.92 23.90
N ASN A 26 -1.82 -11.80 24.35
CA ASN A 26 -1.46 -13.07 24.97
C ASN A 26 -1.72 -14.19 23.96
N ILE A 27 -0.74 -14.46 23.10
CA ILE A 27 -0.87 -15.46 22.05
C ILE A 27 -1.26 -16.85 22.61
N PRO A 28 -0.68 -17.32 23.73
CA PRO A 28 -1.16 -18.54 24.37
C PRO A 28 -2.65 -18.57 24.73
N CYS A 29 -3.24 -17.44 25.14
CA CYS A 29 -4.69 -17.35 25.44
C CYS A 29 -5.56 -17.16 24.19
N GLU A 30 -4.98 -16.68 23.08
CA GLU A 30 -5.69 -16.53 21.81
C GLU A 30 -5.69 -17.82 20.97
N PHE A 31 -4.76 -18.74 21.23
CA PHE A 31 -4.68 -20.01 20.54
C PHE A 31 -5.67 -21.03 21.13
N ARG A 32 -6.90 -21.00 20.59
CA ARG A 32 -8.05 -21.81 21.03
C ARG A 32 -8.54 -22.68 19.87
N THR A 33 -7.89 -23.83 19.71
CA THR A 33 -8.05 -24.74 18.56
C THR A 33 -9.42 -25.41 18.47
N GLU A 34 -10.20 -25.35 19.55
CA GLU A 34 -11.56 -25.86 19.65
C GLU A 34 -12.61 -24.99 18.93
N GLU A 35 -12.27 -23.73 18.62
CA GLU A 35 -13.16 -22.82 17.89
C GLU A 35 -12.97 -22.98 16.37
N ASP A 36 -14.06 -23.24 15.64
CA ASP A 36 -14.04 -23.62 14.21
C ASP A 36 -14.64 -22.57 13.26
N GLU A 37 -15.15 -21.45 13.78
CA GLU A 37 -15.61 -20.34 12.96
C GLU A 37 -14.46 -19.75 12.13
N ASN A 38 -14.70 -19.31 10.90
CA ASN A 38 -13.65 -18.78 10.01
C ASN A 38 -12.80 -17.67 10.65
N ALA A 39 -13.43 -16.79 11.45
CA ALA A 39 -12.71 -15.76 12.19
C ALA A 39 -11.78 -16.34 13.27
N SER A 40 -12.24 -17.39 13.97
CA SER A 40 -11.45 -18.11 14.96
C SER A 40 -10.32 -18.91 14.33
N VAL A 41 -10.55 -19.55 13.17
CA VAL A 41 -9.49 -20.23 12.41
C VAL A 41 -8.42 -19.22 11.98
N ALA A 42 -8.79 -18.06 11.44
CA ALA A 42 -7.82 -17.00 11.09
C ALA A 42 -7.02 -16.53 12.32
N ARG A 43 -7.68 -16.32 13.46
CA ARG A 43 -7.00 -15.97 14.73
C ARG A 43 -6.02 -17.07 15.15
N ASN A 44 -6.45 -18.33 15.13
CA ASN A 44 -5.63 -19.47 15.54
C ASN A 44 -4.44 -19.71 14.60
N LEU A 45 -4.60 -19.50 13.29
CA LEU A 45 -3.48 -19.56 12.33
C LEU A 45 -2.46 -18.44 12.58
N ASN A 46 -2.90 -17.22 12.87
CA ASN A 46 -2.01 -16.13 13.29
C ASN A 46 -1.25 -16.47 14.58
N ALA A 47 -1.95 -17.01 15.59
CA ALA A 47 -1.35 -17.43 16.84
C ALA A 47 -0.34 -18.58 16.64
N ALA A 48 -0.69 -19.58 15.84
CA ALA A 48 0.19 -20.70 15.49
C ALA A 48 1.46 -20.22 14.78
N PHE A 49 1.33 -19.29 13.81
CA PHE A 49 2.47 -18.68 13.14
C PHE A 49 3.46 -18.04 14.13
N LEU A 50 2.97 -17.25 15.09
CA LEU A 50 3.79 -16.59 16.10
C LEU A 50 4.44 -17.58 17.08
N VAL A 51 3.71 -18.64 17.47
CA VAL A 51 4.23 -19.73 18.30
C VAL A 51 5.35 -20.49 17.56
N LEU A 52 5.16 -20.81 16.28
CA LEU A 52 6.17 -21.49 15.48
C LEU A 52 7.42 -20.63 15.27
N LEU A 53 7.25 -19.30 15.11
CA LEU A 53 8.36 -18.35 15.03
C LEU A 53 9.17 -18.27 16.34
N SER A 54 8.59 -18.68 17.47
CA SER A 54 9.24 -18.77 18.78
C SER A 54 10.06 -20.06 18.98
N GLY A 55 10.03 -20.98 18.00
CA GLY A 55 10.81 -22.22 17.98
C GLY A 55 10.30 -23.31 18.93
N GLU A 56 10.93 -24.49 18.82
CA GLU A 56 10.54 -25.74 19.51
C GLU A 56 10.53 -25.65 21.05
N SER A 57 11.17 -24.63 21.61
CA SER A 57 11.19 -24.40 23.06
C SER A 57 9.88 -23.81 23.62
N HIS A 58 8.94 -23.40 22.77
CA HIS A 58 7.64 -22.90 23.20
C HIS A 58 6.70 -24.06 23.56
N SER A 59 5.96 -23.96 24.68
CA SER A 59 5.12 -25.06 25.18
C SER A 59 4.04 -25.50 24.18
N LEU A 60 3.48 -24.54 23.44
CA LEU A 60 2.47 -24.77 22.40
C LEU A 60 3.03 -25.13 21.01
N TYR A 61 4.34 -25.33 20.86
CA TYR A 61 4.96 -25.50 19.53
C TYR A 61 4.38 -26.68 18.74
N ASN A 62 4.26 -27.85 19.38
CA ASN A 62 3.74 -29.04 18.71
C ASN A 62 2.26 -28.90 18.35
N ASP A 63 1.47 -28.25 19.21
CA ASP A 63 0.05 -28.02 18.95
C ASP A 63 -0.13 -27.03 17.79
N ALA A 64 0.66 -25.96 17.75
CA ALA A 64 0.69 -24.99 16.65
C ALA A 64 1.13 -25.63 15.33
N LEU A 65 2.15 -26.49 15.36
CA LEU A 65 2.62 -27.23 14.19
C LEU A 65 1.52 -28.14 13.66
N HIS A 66 0.92 -28.94 14.53
CA HIS A 66 -0.16 -29.85 14.15
C HIS A 66 -1.38 -29.10 13.62
N TYR A 67 -1.73 -27.95 14.22
CA TYR A 67 -2.81 -27.10 13.73
C TYR A 67 -2.53 -26.58 12.31
N MET A 68 -1.32 -26.08 12.05
CA MET A 68 -0.91 -25.64 10.72
C MET A 68 -0.92 -26.79 9.70
N GLU A 69 -0.45 -27.98 10.06
CA GLU A 69 -0.48 -29.17 9.20
C GLU A 69 -1.92 -29.58 8.85
N ASN A 70 -2.83 -29.57 9.84
CA ASN A 70 -4.24 -29.90 9.64
C ASN A 70 -4.94 -28.95 8.66
N PHE A 71 -4.58 -27.66 8.67
CA PHE A 71 -5.11 -26.68 7.73
C PHE A 71 -4.30 -26.55 6.43
N GLY A 72 -3.14 -27.21 6.34
CA GLY A 72 -2.26 -27.17 5.17
C GLY A 72 -2.86 -27.82 3.92
N SER A 73 -3.87 -28.68 4.06
CA SER A 73 -4.64 -29.25 2.95
C SER A 73 -6.11 -28.82 2.96
N HIS A 74 -6.47 -27.83 3.79
CA HIS A 74 -7.85 -27.36 3.88
C HIS A 74 -8.16 -26.41 2.71
N PRO A 75 -9.23 -26.64 1.91
CA PRO A 75 -9.51 -25.86 0.70
C PRO A 75 -9.55 -24.34 0.90
N SER A 76 -10.06 -23.89 2.05
CA SER A 76 -10.16 -22.46 2.39
C SER A 76 -8.91 -21.84 3.03
N TRP A 77 -7.95 -22.64 3.50
CA TRP A 77 -6.85 -22.16 4.35
C TRP A 77 -5.45 -22.57 3.87
N GLU A 78 -5.34 -23.48 2.90
CA GLU A 78 -4.07 -23.95 2.34
C GLU A 78 -3.15 -22.79 1.93
N LYS A 79 -3.68 -21.80 1.19
CA LYS A 79 -2.89 -20.64 0.75
C LYS A 79 -2.35 -19.83 1.93
N THR A 80 -3.17 -19.62 2.96
CA THR A 80 -2.80 -18.89 4.17
C THR A 80 -1.74 -19.65 4.97
N VAL A 81 -1.89 -20.96 5.12
CA VAL A 81 -0.90 -21.81 5.78
C VAL A 81 0.44 -21.81 5.02
N CYS A 82 0.38 -21.93 3.69
CA CYS A 82 1.57 -21.84 2.83
C CYS A 82 2.29 -20.50 2.99
N PHE A 83 1.53 -19.40 2.98
CA PHE A 83 2.06 -18.05 3.22
C PHE A 83 2.77 -17.94 4.58
N TYR A 84 2.16 -18.41 5.67
CA TYR A 84 2.78 -18.37 6.99
C TYR A 84 4.02 -19.25 7.10
N ASN A 85 3.99 -20.47 6.54
CA ASN A 85 5.14 -21.37 6.54
C ASN A 85 6.33 -20.77 5.78
N GLU A 86 6.06 -20.15 4.64
CA GLU A 86 7.08 -19.43 3.88
C GLU A 86 7.59 -18.21 4.65
N GLY A 87 6.71 -17.46 5.31
CA GLY A 87 7.06 -16.36 6.20
C GLY A 87 8.03 -16.76 7.31
N ILE A 88 7.77 -17.87 8.02
CA ILE A 88 8.66 -18.39 9.08
C ILE A 88 10.08 -18.64 8.53
N ARG A 89 10.16 -19.25 7.34
CA ARG A 89 11.42 -19.56 6.67
C ARG A 89 12.17 -18.29 6.25
N LEU A 90 11.46 -17.36 5.61
CA LEU A 90 12.04 -16.10 5.11
C LEU A 90 12.53 -15.22 6.26
N ILE A 91 11.74 -15.03 7.31
CA ILE A 91 12.12 -14.23 8.49
C ILE A 91 13.38 -14.82 9.15
N SER A 92 13.41 -16.13 9.36
CA SER A 92 14.59 -16.80 9.94
C SER A 92 15.84 -16.62 9.09
N SER A 93 15.67 -16.67 7.76
CA SER A 93 16.76 -16.47 6.80
C SER A 93 17.24 -15.02 6.79
N GLU A 94 16.32 -14.06 6.80
CA GLU A 94 16.60 -12.62 6.82
C GLU A 94 17.40 -12.23 8.07
N ILE A 95 16.97 -12.66 9.26
CA ILE A 95 17.69 -12.40 10.51
C ILE A 95 19.09 -13.00 10.48
N SER A 96 19.21 -14.24 9.97
CA SER A 96 20.52 -14.93 9.89
C SER A 96 21.46 -14.24 8.90
N ASN A 97 20.97 -13.88 7.72
CA ASN A 97 21.73 -13.16 6.70
C ASN A 97 22.14 -11.78 7.20
N ARG A 98 21.24 -11.05 7.87
CA ARG A 98 21.55 -9.73 8.42
C ARG A 98 22.63 -9.77 9.49
N CYS A 99 22.64 -10.80 10.34
CA CYS A 99 23.72 -11.02 11.31
C CYS A 99 25.06 -11.31 10.62
N TYR A 100 25.04 -12.08 9.53
CA TYR A 100 26.23 -12.35 8.74
C TYR A 100 26.79 -11.08 8.07
N ASP A 101 25.91 -10.25 7.51
CA ASP A 101 26.30 -9.03 6.78
C ASP A 101 26.66 -7.85 7.69
N SER A 102 26.13 -7.81 8.92
CA SER A 102 26.29 -6.68 9.83
C SER A 102 26.66 -7.12 11.24
N ARG A 103 27.93 -6.93 11.60
CA ARG A 103 28.42 -7.14 12.98
C ARG A 103 27.72 -6.26 14.01
N ALA A 104 27.27 -5.07 13.60
CA ALA A 104 26.53 -4.16 14.48
C ALA A 104 25.18 -4.76 14.86
N PHE A 105 24.43 -5.25 13.86
CA PHE A 105 23.14 -5.91 14.08
C PHE A 105 23.30 -7.22 14.87
N GLU A 106 24.32 -8.03 14.54
CA GLU A 106 24.61 -9.26 15.28
C GLU A 106 24.83 -8.97 16.78
N LYS A 107 25.59 -7.91 17.09
CA LYS A 107 25.82 -7.47 18.47
C LYS A 107 24.52 -7.04 19.14
N GLU A 108 23.72 -6.18 18.51
CA GLU A 108 22.45 -5.70 19.06
C GLU A 108 21.46 -6.85 19.35
N LEU A 109 21.37 -7.83 18.44
CA LEU A 109 20.53 -9.00 18.64
C LEU A 109 21.04 -9.90 19.78
N ASN A 110 22.36 -10.06 19.90
CA ASN A 110 22.97 -10.81 21.02
C ASN A 110 22.75 -10.11 22.37
N ASP A 111 22.90 -8.79 22.41
CA ASP A 111 22.67 -7.99 23.61
C ASP A 111 21.19 -8.07 24.03
N LEU A 112 20.26 -8.01 23.08
CA LEU A 112 18.83 -8.20 23.32
C LEU A 112 18.53 -9.61 23.85
N TYR A 113 19.11 -10.65 23.25
CA TYR A 113 18.93 -12.02 23.71
C TYR A 113 19.42 -12.21 25.16
N LEU A 114 20.62 -11.74 25.50
CA LEU A 114 21.16 -11.84 26.86
C LEU A 114 20.31 -11.09 27.89
N TRP A 115 19.67 -9.99 27.48
CA TRP A 115 18.74 -9.25 28.32
C TRP A 115 17.44 -10.02 28.54
N VAL A 116 16.86 -10.61 27.48
CA VAL A 116 15.67 -11.48 27.56
C VAL A 116 15.93 -12.69 28.46
N ASP A 117 17.07 -13.35 28.31
CA ASP A 117 17.46 -14.55 29.07
C ASP A 117 17.55 -14.29 30.59
N ARG A 118 17.84 -13.04 30.99
CA ARG A 118 17.88 -12.60 32.40
C ARG A 118 16.51 -12.25 32.98
N GLY A 119 15.42 -12.48 32.24
CA GLY A 119 14.05 -12.23 32.67
C GLY A 119 13.44 -10.91 32.19
N GLY A 120 14.18 -10.12 31.40
CA GLY A 120 13.75 -8.80 30.96
C GLY A 120 13.52 -7.82 32.14
N GLY A 121 12.86 -6.70 31.88
CA GLY A 121 12.58 -5.67 32.88
C GLY A 121 11.92 -4.42 32.31
N GLU A 122 11.85 -3.36 33.11
CA GLU A 122 11.55 -2.02 32.60
C GLU A 122 12.54 -1.69 31.46
N GLU A 123 12.08 -1.01 30.40
CA GLU A 123 12.80 -0.77 29.11
C GLU A 123 12.63 -1.81 27.99
N ALA A 124 11.76 -2.82 28.13
CA ALA A 124 11.50 -3.80 27.08
C ALA A 124 11.26 -3.18 25.68
N VAL A 125 10.51 -2.07 25.62
CA VAL A 125 10.14 -1.40 24.36
C VAL A 125 11.36 -0.86 23.64
N GLU A 126 12.29 -0.27 24.39
CA GLU A 126 13.47 0.36 23.83
C GLU A 126 14.45 -0.70 23.30
N LYS A 127 14.70 -1.76 24.08
CA LYS A 127 15.58 -2.86 23.68
C LYS A 127 15.07 -3.56 22.42
N LEU A 128 13.76 -3.79 22.34
CA LEU A 128 13.13 -4.38 21.16
C LEU A 128 13.18 -3.44 19.94
N ARG A 129 12.91 -2.14 20.13
CA ARG A 129 13.04 -1.15 19.05
C ARG A 129 14.46 -1.06 18.53
N ARG A 130 15.50 -1.17 19.36
CA ARG A 130 16.91 -1.13 18.88
C ARG A 130 17.20 -2.17 17.80
N VAL A 131 16.56 -3.34 17.87
CA VAL A 131 16.76 -4.40 16.88
C VAL A 131 15.74 -4.32 15.74
N PHE A 132 14.45 -4.18 16.04
CA PHE A 132 13.37 -4.30 15.05
C PHE A 132 12.90 -2.97 14.45
N PHE A 133 13.19 -1.84 15.11
CA PHE A 133 12.79 -0.50 14.66
C PHE A 133 13.77 0.58 15.17
N PRO A 134 15.06 0.51 14.76
CA PRO A 134 16.14 1.31 15.35
C PRO A 134 15.90 2.82 15.22
N GLU A 135 15.22 3.27 14.15
CA GLU A 135 14.84 4.66 13.93
C GLU A 135 13.93 5.21 15.04
N GLY A 136 13.14 4.35 15.68
CA GLY A 136 12.21 4.72 16.75
C GLY A 136 12.84 4.88 18.12
N VAL A 137 14.08 4.41 18.33
CA VAL A 137 14.79 4.50 19.62
C VAL A 137 15.25 5.93 19.89
N LEU A 138 15.77 6.58 18.85
CA LEU A 138 16.28 7.96 18.90
C LEU A 138 15.19 8.97 19.32
N LEU A 139 13.91 8.62 19.20
CA LEU A 139 12.80 9.49 19.54
C LEU A 139 12.50 9.56 21.05
N ASN A 140 12.95 8.57 21.84
CA ASN A 140 12.68 8.51 23.27
C ASN A 140 13.80 9.14 24.13
N GLU A 141 15.07 8.98 23.74
CA GLU A 141 16.21 9.40 24.58
C GLU A 141 16.53 10.91 24.45
N ASP A 142 16.43 11.48 23.24
CA ASP A 142 16.67 12.92 22.99
C ASP A 142 15.80 13.40 21.83
N ARG A 143 14.49 13.43 22.07
CA ARG A 143 13.46 13.78 21.08
C ARG A 143 13.75 15.08 20.35
N GLU A 144 14.16 16.12 21.08
CA GLU A 144 14.42 17.44 20.49
C GLU A 144 15.66 17.42 19.59
N ASN A 145 16.74 16.74 20.01
CA ASN A 145 17.90 16.60 19.15
C ASN A 145 17.61 15.74 17.91
N SER A 146 16.85 14.66 18.06
CA SER A 146 16.42 13.81 16.94
C SER A 146 15.53 14.58 15.95
N ILE A 147 14.62 15.43 16.44
CA ILE A 147 13.85 16.35 15.58
C ILE A 147 14.77 17.33 14.87
N ARG A 148 15.75 17.92 15.57
CA ARG A 148 16.72 18.85 14.95
C ARG A 148 17.56 18.17 13.89
N GLU A 149 18.12 17.00 14.17
CA GLU A 149 18.93 16.24 13.20
C GLU A 149 18.09 15.75 12.03
N LEU A 150 16.84 15.32 12.26
CA LEU A 150 15.93 14.97 11.16
C LEU A 150 15.60 16.19 10.29
N ARG A 151 15.33 17.35 10.89
CA ARG A 151 15.12 18.62 10.18
C ARG A 151 16.36 19.06 9.42
N LYS A 152 17.54 18.88 10.00
CA LYS A 152 18.83 19.18 9.36
C LYS A 152 19.10 18.25 8.19
N LYS A 153 18.85 16.94 8.34
CA LYS A 153 18.96 15.93 7.27
C LYS A 153 17.96 16.17 6.15
N ARG A 154 16.75 16.62 6.47
CA ARG A 154 15.70 16.98 5.51
C ARG A 154 15.80 18.44 5.05
N LYS A 155 16.83 19.18 5.47
CA LYS A 155 17.02 20.56 5.04
C LYS A 155 17.38 20.53 3.56
N ILE A 156 16.61 21.28 2.79
CA ILE A 156 16.85 21.48 1.37
C ILE A 156 17.72 22.73 1.26
N ASP A 157 18.92 22.58 0.73
CA ASP A 157 19.77 23.70 0.37
C ASP A 157 19.46 24.12 -1.07
N ILE A 158 18.99 25.35 -1.25
CA ILE A 158 18.71 25.92 -2.57
C ILE A 158 20.04 26.38 -3.16
N THR A 159 20.61 25.57 -4.06
CA THR A 159 21.90 25.87 -4.70
C THR A 159 21.76 26.87 -5.85
N SER A 160 20.66 26.78 -6.61
CA SER A 160 20.33 27.70 -7.69
C SER A 160 18.82 27.65 -7.98
N LEU A 161 18.30 28.71 -8.60
CA LEU A 161 16.95 28.68 -9.15
C LEU A 161 16.92 27.83 -10.43
N ASN A 162 15.79 27.18 -10.70
CA ASN A 162 15.58 26.48 -11.98
C ASN A 162 15.61 27.53 -13.12
N PRO A 163 16.53 27.42 -14.10
CA PRO A 163 16.64 28.38 -15.19
C PRO A 163 15.40 28.40 -16.11
N SER A 164 14.60 27.32 -16.09
CA SER A 164 13.37 27.17 -16.85
C SER A 164 12.17 26.96 -15.93
N ALA A 165 12.03 27.86 -14.94
CA ALA A 165 10.93 27.81 -13.97
C ALA A 165 9.55 27.82 -14.63
N ILE A 166 8.58 27.23 -13.94
CA ILE A 166 7.16 27.31 -14.31
C ILE A 166 6.69 28.77 -14.18
N THR A 167 6.05 29.28 -15.22
CA THR A 167 5.54 30.65 -15.33
C THR A 167 4.01 30.71 -15.41
N ASN A 168 3.38 29.68 -15.97
CA ASN A 168 1.94 29.48 -16.00
C ASN A 168 1.61 28.08 -15.48
N PRO A 169 1.42 27.92 -14.16
CA PRO A 169 1.12 26.62 -13.55
C PRO A 169 -0.09 25.91 -14.18
N ALA A 170 -1.07 26.64 -14.70
CA ALA A 170 -2.28 26.03 -15.24
C ALA A 170 -2.07 25.35 -16.60
N LYS A 171 -1.05 25.76 -17.35
CA LYS A 171 -0.72 25.22 -18.68
C LYS A 171 0.56 24.39 -18.71
N GLU A 172 1.44 24.63 -17.75
CA GLU A 172 2.77 24.03 -17.74
C GLU A 172 2.89 22.87 -16.75
N ILE A 173 1.90 22.64 -15.88
CA ILE A 173 1.92 21.51 -14.93
C ILE A 173 0.79 20.53 -15.27
N LEU A 174 1.16 19.26 -15.46
CA LEU A 174 0.19 18.16 -15.51
C LEU A 174 0.00 17.61 -14.10
N PHE A 175 -1.17 17.80 -13.52
CA PHE A 175 -1.51 17.16 -12.26
C PHE A 175 -1.85 15.70 -12.52
N SER A 176 -1.39 14.81 -11.66
CA SER A 176 -1.74 13.41 -11.76
C SER A 176 -1.97 12.79 -10.38
N SER A 177 -2.87 11.83 -10.31
CA SER A 177 -3.15 11.07 -9.10
C SER A 177 -3.51 9.63 -9.43
N ASN A 178 -3.18 8.74 -8.51
CA ASN A 178 -3.73 7.40 -8.46
C ASN A 178 -5.11 7.44 -7.79
N ILE A 179 -6.00 6.56 -8.26
CA ILE A 179 -7.25 6.20 -7.60
C ILE A 179 -7.32 4.69 -7.50
N LEU A 180 -7.71 4.20 -6.33
CA LEU A 180 -7.91 2.79 -6.05
C LEU A 180 -9.40 2.56 -5.83
N VAL A 181 -10.01 1.63 -6.55
CA VAL A 181 -11.45 1.33 -6.43
C VAL A 181 -11.65 -0.13 -6.09
N THR A 182 -12.58 -0.37 -5.16
CA THR A 182 -12.99 -1.73 -4.77
C THR A 182 -14.49 -1.91 -4.80
N VAL A 183 -14.92 -3.17 -4.70
CA VAL A 183 -16.34 -3.53 -4.62
C VAL A 183 -17.03 -2.85 -3.43
N PRO A 184 -18.36 -2.69 -3.47
CA PRO A 184 -19.11 -2.07 -2.38
C PRO A 184 -18.87 -2.77 -1.04
N SER A 185 -18.95 -2.01 0.05
CA SER A 185 -18.88 -2.59 1.41
C SER A 185 -19.94 -3.67 1.59
N ALA A 186 -19.55 -4.82 2.13
CA ALA A 186 -20.43 -5.95 2.43
C ALA A 186 -21.66 -5.52 3.27
N SER A 187 -21.52 -4.48 4.09
CA SER A 187 -22.60 -3.97 4.94
C SER A 187 -23.70 -3.18 4.23
N LYS A 188 -23.46 -2.64 3.03
CA LYS A 188 -24.39 -1.69 2.39
C LYS A 188 -25.32 -2.30 1.35
N GLY A 189 -25.05 -3.52 0.89
CA GLY A 189 -25.81 -4.17 -0.19
C GLY A 189 -25.76 -3.39 -1.51
N ILE A 190 -25.92 -4.07 -2.64
CA ILE A 190 -25.82 -3.44 -3.97
C ILE A 190 -27.08 -2.65 -4.32
N GLU A 191 -28.25 -3.12 -3.85
CA GLU A 191 -29.55 -2.51 -4.14
C GLU A 191 -29.68 -1.07 -3.65
N GLY A 192 -29.06 -0.74 -2.50
CA GLY A 192 -29.10 0.60 -1.91
C GLY A 192 -28.14 1.60 -2.54
N LEU A 193 -27.29 1.19 -3.50
CA LEU A 193 -26.23 2.07 -4.02
C LEU A 193 -26.80 3.15 -4.96
N PRO A 194 -26.26 4.39 -4.90
CA PRO A 194 -26.68 5.50 -5.76
C PRO A 194 -26.05 5.42 -7.16
N VAL A 195 -26.05 4.24 -7.78
CA VAL A 195 -25.47 3.96 -9.10
C VAL A 195 -26.53 3.48 -10.09
N SER A 196 -26.23 3.50 -11.39
CA SER A 196 -27.16 3.09 -12.44
C SER A 196 -27.58 1.61 -12.31
N LEU A 197 -28.76 1.26 -12.81
CA LEU A 197 -29.26 -0.12 -12.76
C LEU A 197 -28.37 -1.10 -13.55
N SER A 198 -27.77 -0.65 -14.65
CA SER A 198 -26.77 -1.42 -15.40
C SER A 198 -25.56 -1.72 -14.53
N LEU A 199 -25.04 -0.71 -13.82
CA LEU A 199 -23.87 -0.85 -12.97
C LEU A 199 -24.15 -1.75 -11.76
N LYS A 200 -25.35 -1.69 -11.17
CA LYS A 200 -25.77 -2.63 -10.11
C LYS A 200 -25.70 -4.09 -10.56
N LYS A 201 -26.27 -4.41 -11.72
CA LYS A 201 -26.24 -5.78 -12.27
C LYS A 201 -24.82 -6.27 -12.54
N MET A 202 -23.94 -5.40 -13.02
CA MET A 202 -22.54 -5.76 -13.20
C MET A 202 -21.86 -6.02 -11.85
N LEU A 203 -22.06 -5.14 -10.87
CA LEU A 203 -21.51 -5.31 -9.51
C LEU A 203 -21.94 -6.61 -8.83
N GLU A 204 -23.16 -7.11 -9.08
CA GLU A 204 -23.63 -8.40 -8.54
C GLU A 204 -22.77 -9.58 -8.96
N GLU A 205 -22.24 -9.54 -10.18
CA GLU A 205 -21.30 -10.56 -10.66
C GLU A 205 -19.88 -10.29 -10.15
N VAL A 206 -19.45 -9.03 -10.14
CA VAL A 206 -18.08 -8.67 -9.72
C VAL A 206 -17.83 -8.97 -8.24
N VAL A 207 -18.82 -8.81 -7.37
CA VAL A 207 -18.70 -9.12 -5.93
C VAL A 207 -18.46 -10.63 -5.67
N LYS A 208 -18.79 -11.49 -6.63
CA LYS A 208 -18.53 -12.94 -6.55
C LYS A 208 -17.14 -13.31 -7.05
N GLU A 209 -16.42 -12.39 -7.68
CA GLU A 209 -15.05 -12.62 -8.14
C GLU A 209 -14.08 -12.62 -6.95
N ASP A 210 -12.99 -13.38 -7.09
CA ASP A 210 -11.87 -13.27 -6.16
C ASP A 210 -11.17 -11.92 -6.35
N GLN A 211 -10.84 -11.26 -5.24
CA GLN A 211 -9.97 -10.09 -5.25
C GLN A 211 -8.58 -10.48 -5.78
N ILE A 212 -8.09 -9.76 -6.78
CA ILE A 212 -6.80 -10.02 -7.44
C ILE A 212 -5.70 -9.06 -6.96
N TYR A 213 -6.06 -7.89 -6.42
CA TYR A 213 -5.10 -6.91 -5.91
C TYR A 213 -5.49 -6.36 -4.54
N TRP A 214 -4.50 -6.18 -3.67
CA TRP A 214 -4.66 -5.62 -2.32
C TRP A 214 -3.98 -4.26 -2.27
N TYR A 215 -4.79 -3.23 -2.46
CA TYR A 215 -4.32 -1.86 -2.31
C TYR A 215 -4.61 -1.34 -0.91
N ASP A 216 -3.85 -0.34 -0.50
CA ASP A 216 -4.10 0.40 0.72
C ASP A 216 -5.29 1.36 0.50
N HIS A 217 -6.26 1.33 1.42
CA HIS A 217 -7.43 2.22 1.40
C HIS A 217 -8.17 2.37 0.05
N PRO A 218 -8.58 1.30 -0.65
CA PRO A 218 -9.34 1.44 -1.89
C PRO A 218 -10.75 2.00 -1.62
N VAL A 219 -11.20 2.91 -2.48
CA VAL A 219 -12.50 3.57 -2.40
C VAL A 219 -13.60 2.57 -2.81
N PRO A 220 -14.54 2.20 -1.92
CA PRO A 220 -15.63 1.30 -2.27
C PRO A 220 -16.63 1.96 -3.21
N VAL A 221 -17.07 1.24 -4.24
CA VAL A 221 -18.12 1.73 -5.16
C VAL A 221 -19.40 2.07 -4.38
N GLY A 222 -19.94 3.25 -4.65
CA GLY A 222 -21.18 3.76 -4.03
C GLY A 222 -21.01 4.25 -2.59
N VAL A 223 -19.76 4.51 -2.18
CA VAL A 223 -19.48 5.27 -0.95
C VAL A 223 -20.10 6.69 -1.06
N PRO A 224 -20.65 7.26 0.04
CA PRO A 224 -21.17 8.63 0.01
C PRO A 224 -20.08 9.64 -0.37
N PRO A 225 -20.41 10.77 -1.03
CA PRO A 225 -19.43 11.74 -1.50
C PRO A 225 -18.45 12.24 -0.42
N GLY A 226 -18.93 12.49 0.80
CA GLY A 226 -18.08 12.94 1.91
C GLY A 226 -17.02 11.92 2.38
N ASN A 227 -17.17 10.65 1.99
CA ASN A 227 -16.24 9.56 2.24
C ASN A 227 -15.58 9.05 0.93
N ASN A 228 -15.81 9.75 -0.19
CA ASN A 228 -15.19 9.43 -1.46
C ASN A 228 -13.91 10.28 -1.61
N GLU A 229 -12.76 9.65 -1.38
CA GLU A 229 -11.47 10.35 -1.41
C GLU A 229 -11.14 10.95 -2.78
N VAL A 230 -11.67 10.37 -3.87
CA VAL A 230 -11.54 10.93 -5.23
C VAL A 230 -12.19 12.30 -5.31
N LEU A 231 -13.46 12.39 -4.88
CA LEU A 231 -14.21 13.64 -4.91
C LEU A 231 -13.59 14.65 -3.96
N TYR A 232 -13.23 14.22 -2.74
CA TYR A 232 -12.58 15.07 -1.75
C TYR A 232 -11.26 15.68 -2.28
N GLY A 233 -10.41 14.87 -2.90
CA GLY A 233 -9.13 15.32 -3.46
C GLY A 233 -9.30 16.31 -4.61
N LEU A 234 -10.22 16.01 -5.54
CA LEU A 234 -10.50 16.89 -6.68
C LEU A 234 -11.18 18.20 -6.27
N GLU A 235 -12.09 18.17 -5.30
CA GLU A 235 -12.66 19.39 -4.73
C GLU A 235 -11.59 20.25 -4.03
N GLY A 236 -10.66 19.61 -3.32
CA GLY A 236 -9.52 20.27 -2.72
C GLY A 236 -8.66 21.00 -3.76
N LEU A 237 -8.32 20.30 -4.85
CA LEU A 237 -7.55 20.86 -5.95
C LEU A 237 -8.32 21.97 -6.68
N ASP A 238 -9.60 21.78 -6.96
CA ASP A 238 -10.46 22.77 -7.61
C ASP A 238 -10.52 24.07 -6.81
N ARG A 239 -10.75 23.97 -5.48
CA ARG A 239 -10.73 25.12 -4.58
C ARG A 239 -9.38 25.84 -4.58
N ALA A 240 -8.27 25.09 -4.59
CA ALA A 240 -6.94 25.69 -4.66
C ALA A 240 -6.73 26.46 -5.98
N VAL A 241 -7.20 25.91 -7.10
CA VAL A 241 -7.15 26.59 -8.40
C VAL A 241 -8.05 27.84 -8.40
N GLY A 242 -9.25 27.74 -7.82
CA GLY A 242 -10.16 28.87 -7.65
C GLY A 242 -9.53 30.02 -6.86
N PHE A 243 -8.87 29.70 -5.74
CA PHE A 243 -8.12 30.66 -4.94
C PHE A 243 -7.00 31.36 -5.74
N GLU A 244 -6.22 30.61 -6.53
CA GLU A 244 -5.16 31.18 -7.37
C GLU A 244 -5.71 32.03 -8.53
N LYS A 245 -6.91 31.72 -9.04
CA LYS A 245 -7.64 32.56 -10.00
C LYS A 245 -8.12 33.87 -9.38
N GLU A 246 -8.60 33.84 -8.14
CA GLU A 246 -9.01 35.05 -7.42
C GLU A 246 -7.83 35.99 -7.15
N ARG A 247 -6.64 35.42 -6.87
CA ARG A 247 -5.39 36.18 -6.72
C ARG A 247 -4.80 36.70 -8.03
N GLY A 248 -5.27 36.19 -9.17
CA GLY A 248 -4.77 36.54 -10.50
C GLY A 248 -3.47 35.82 -10.89
N THR A 249 -3.04 34.79 -10.15
CA THR A 249 -1.90 33.94 -10.52
C THR A 249 -2.26 33.06 -11.72
N ILE A 250 -3.49 32.56 -11.75
CA ILE A 250 -4.06 31.76 -12.86
C ILE A 250 -5.14 32.60 -13.55
N SER A 251 -5.20 32.55 -14.88
CA SER A 251 -6.27 33.22 -15.63
C SER A 251 -7.65 32.66 -15.26
N ARG A 252 -8.67 33.51 -15.22
CA ARG A 252 -10.05 33.08 -14.90
C ARG A 252 -10.58 32.02 -15.86
N GLU A 253 -10.17 32.09 -17.12
CA GLU A 253 -10.60 31.19 -18.19
C GLU A 253 -9.80 29.88 -18.23
N ASP A 254 -8.57 29.86 -17.69
CA ASP A 254 -7.70 28.69 -17.78
C ASP A 254 -8.24 27.56 -16.89
N ARG A 255 -8.15 26.31 -17.36
CA ARG A 255 -8.45 25.12 -16.56
C ARG A 255 -7.19 24.32 -16.36
N VAL A 256 -7.09 23.67 -15.21
CA VAL A 256 -5.95 22.82 -14.87
C VAL A 256 -6.25 21.39 -15.27
N ILE A 257 -5.32 20.76 -15.98
CA ILE A 257 -5.45 19.37 -16.42
C ILE A 257 -5.04 18.45 -15.26
N CYS A 258 -5.90 17.48 -14.96
CA CYS A 258 -5.66 16.43 -13.96
C CYS A 258 -5.87 15.05 -14.59
N VAL A 259 -4.84 14.21 -14.56
CA VAL A 259 -4.87 12.82 -15.04
C VAL A 259 -5.02 11.86 -13.87
N LEU A 260 -6.04 11.03 -13.92
CA LEU A 260 -6.36 10.03 -12.92
C LEU A 260 -6.06 8.64 -13.48
N SER A 261 -5.12 7.94 -12.87
CA SER A 261 -4.93 6.50 -13.11
C SER A 261 -5.83 5.72 -12.18
N VAL A 262 -6.67 4.84 -12.71
CA VAL A 262 -7.65 4.09 -11.92
C VAL A 262 -7.28 2.63 -11.85
N SER A 263 -6.90 2.20 -10.66
CA SER A 263 -6.61 0.81 -10.32
C SER A 263 -7.82 0.17 -9.65
N VAL A 264 -8.08 -1.10 -9.93
CA VAL A 264 -9.22 -1.83 -9.36
C VAL A 264 -8.80 -3.11 -8.67
N THR A 265 -9.54 -3.54 -7.65
CA THR A 265 -9.22 -4.76 -6.88
C THR A 265 -9.72 -6.06 -7.53
N HIS A 266 -10.74 -5.97 -8.39
CA HIS A 266 -11.38 -7.11 -9.07
C HIS A 266 -11.37 -6.90 -10.58
N LYS A 267 -11.25 -7.98 -11.35
CA LYS A 267 -11.12 -7.88 -12.82
C LYS A 267 -12.36 -7.28 -13.45
N GLY A 268 -13.55 -7.68 -13.02
CA GLY A 268 -14.80 -7.17 -13.57
C GLY A 268 -15.03 -5.68 -13.30
N LEU A 269 -14.37 -5.08 -12.30
CA LEU A 269 -14.42 -3.62 -12.09
C LEU A 269 -13.78 -2.84 -13.24
N GLN A 270 -12.80 -3.40 -13.95
CA GLN A 270 -12.11 -2.72 -15.06
C GLN A 270 -13.08 -2.22 -16.12
N GLY A 271 -14.16 -2.96 -16.38
CA GLY A 271 -15.15 -2.63 -17.39
C GLY A 271 -16.15 -1.54 -16.98
N ILE A 272 -16.25 -1.22 -15.68
CA ILE A 272 -17.29 -0.32 -15.15
C ILE A 272 -16.74 0.90 -14.44
N VAL A 273 -15.47 0.86 -14.00
CA VAL A 273 -14.92 1.87 -13.10
C VAL A 273 -14.89 3.26 -13.74
N LYS A 274 -14.65 3.34 -15.05
CA LYS A 274 -14.66 4.62 -15.78
C LYS A 274 -16.04 5.27 -15.77
N GLU A 275 -17.08 4.51 -16.13
CA GLU A 275 -18.47 4.98 -16.09
C GLU A 275 -18.86 5.41 -14.67
N TYR A 276 -18.48 4.63 -13.67
CA TYR A 276 -18.72 4.96 -12.27
C TYR A 276 -18.09 6.30 -11.87
N ILE A 277 -16.79 6.49 -12.13
CA ILE A 277 -16.08 7.73 -11.77
C ILE A 277 -16.66 8.92 -12.52
N GLU A 278 -16.92 8.78 -13.83
CA GLU A 278 -17.55 9.85 -14.61
C GLU A 278 -18.93 10.24 -14.06
N ASP A 279 -19.74 9.27 -13.63
CA ASP A 279 -21.05 9.53 -13.05
C ASP A 279 -20.95 10.21 -11.68
N GLU A 280 -20.01 9.81 -10.83
CA GLU A 280 -19.74 10.50 -9.56
C GLU A 280 -19.29 11.95 -9.79
N LEU A 281 -18.39 12.17 -10.75
CA LEU A 281 -17.92 13.52 -11.11
C LEU A 281 -19.05 14.38 -11.70
N LYS A 282 -19.97 13.81 -12.49
CA LYS A 282 -21.13 14.54 -13.04
C LYS A 282 -22.15 14.93 -11.96
N LYS A 283 -22.30 14.12 -10.91
CA LYS A 283 -23.16 14.44 -9.76
C LYS A 283 -22.61 15.63 -8.98
N GLU A 284 -21.28 15.75 -8.92
CA GLU A 284 -20.60 16.78 -8.17
C GLU A 284 -20.50 18.10 -8.97
N LYS A 285 -21.28 19.11 -8.58
CA LYS A 285 -21.38 20.40 -9.30
C LYS A 285 -20.25 21.38 -8.99
N ASN A 286 -19.28 20.94 -8.18
CA ASN A 286 -18.27 21.81 -7.58
C ASN A 286 -16.96 21.83 -8.35
N ILE A 287 -16.70 20.88 -9.26
CA ILE A 287 -15.48 20.86 -10.07
C ILE A 287 -15.68 21.75 -11.32
N ARG A 288 -15.10 22.95 -11.32
CA ARG A 288 -15.31 23.99 -12.35
C ARG A 288 -14.03 24.47 -13.00
N HIS A 289 -12.90 24.25 -12.34
CA HIS A 289 -11.60 24.77 -12.69
C HIS A 289 -10.67 23.68 -13.21
N LEU A 290 -11.09 22.42 -13.19
CA LEU A 290 -10.32 21.28 -13.63
C LEU A 290 -10.84 20.70 -14.95
N GLU A 291 -9.93 20.09 -15.69
CA GLU A 291 -10.20 19.19 -16.80
C GLU A 291 -9.63 17.82 -16.43
N VAL A 292 -10.52 16.86 -16.20
CA VAL A 292 -10.17 15.57 -15.59
C VAL A 292 -10.18 14.47 -16.65
N TYR A 293 -9.06 13.76 -16.76
CA TYR A 293 -8.88 12.62 -17.66
C TYR A 293 -8.73 11.35 -16.85
N VAL A 294 -9.52 10.32 -17.16
CA VAL A 294 -9.51 9.04 -16.44
C VAL A 294 -8.90 7.96 -17.32
N PHE A 295 -7.84 7.32 -16.84
CA PHE A 295 -7.14 6.23 -17.49
C PHE A 295 -7.36 4.92 -16.73
N THR A 296 -7.95 3.96 -17.42
CA THR A 296 -8.09 2.57 -16.96
C THR A 296 -6.95 1.69 -17.49
N GLU A 297 -6.87 0.45 -17.03
CA GLU A 297 -5.93 -0.53 -17.58
C GLU A 297 -6.15 -0.71 -19.09
N ALA A 298 -7.41 -0.75 -19.54
CA ALA A 298 -7.74 -0.84 -20.95
C ALA A 298 -7.24 0.38 -21.76
N ASP A 299 -7.39 1.60 -21.22
CA ASP A 299 -6.87 2.81 -21.86
C ASP A 299 -5.33 2.78 -21.94
N THR A 300 -4.68 2.23 -20.90
CA THR A 300 -3.21 2.12 -20.83
C THR A 300 -2.67 1.07 -21.78
N VAL A 301 -3.33 -0.08 -21.88
CA VAL A 301 -3.01 -1.12 -22.89
C VAL A 301 -3.14 -0.56 -24.29
N ARG A 302 -4.20 0.21 -24.58
CA ARG A 302 -4.35 0.89 -25.87
C ARG A 302 -3.24 1.91 -26.11
N MET A 303 -2.84 2.68 -25.11
CA MET A 303 -1.67 3.57 -25.24
C MET A 303 -0.40 2.79 -25.59
N ILE A 304 -0.19 1.62 -24.98
CA ILE A 304 0.95 0.76 -25.28
C ILE A 304 0.89 0.26 -26.73
N GLU A 305 -0.24 -0.29 -27.15
CA GLU A 305 -0.42 -0.93 -28.45
C GLU A 305 -0.49 0.05 -29.61
N ASP A 306 -1.21 1.17 -29.44
CA ASP A 306 -1.48 2.14 -30.50
C ASP A 306 -0.34 3.18 -30.63
N VAL A 307 0.43 3.41 -29.56
CA VAL A 307 1.43 4.50 -29.51
C VAL A 307 2.83 3.99 -29.18
N ILE A 308 3.03 3.34 -28.03
CA ILE A 308 4.37 3.02 -27.53
C ILE A 308 5.06 1.96 -28.38
N ILE A 309 4.40 0.85 -28.65
CA ILE A 309 4.94 -0.26 -29.44
C ILE A 309 5.28 0.19 -30.88
N PRO A 310 4.38 0.87 -31.62
CA PRO A 310 4.70 1.40 -32.94
C PRO A 310 5.86 2.39 -32.93
N ALA A 311 5.92 3.29 -31.93
CA ALA A 311 7.01 4.24 -31.80
C ALA A 311 8.35 3.54 -31.50
N ALA A 312 8.37 2.59 -30.58
CA ALA A 312 9.56 1.79 -30.27
C ALA A 312 10.04 1.00 -31.50
N GLY A 313 9.15 0.32 -32.20
CA GLY A 313 9.48 -0.39 -33.43
C GLY A 313 10.09 0.53 -34.51
N ARG A 314 9.56 1.75 -34.65
CA ARG A 314 10.05 2.74 -35.63
C ARG A 314 11.38 3.39 -35.25
N TYR A 315 11.54 3.79 -33.99
CA TYR A 315 12.64 4.67 -33.56
C TYR A 315 13.79 3.93 -32.84
N SER A 316 13.52 2.82 -32.14
CA SER A 316 14.55 2.03 -31.46
C SER A 316 14.84 0.69 -32.12
N GLY A 317 14.01 0.25 -33.07
CA GLY A 317 14.15 -1.05 -33.73
C GLY A 317 13.87 -2.23 -32.79
N ALA A 318 13.17 -1.99 -31.68
CA ALA A 318 12.77 -3.01 -30.73
C ALA A 318 11.93 -4.09 -31.43
N LYS A 319 12.07 -5.35 -30.97
CA LYS A 319 11.34 -6.51 -31.51
C LYS A 319 10.56 -7.27 -30.44
N GLU A 320 10.83 -6.98 -29.18
CA GLU A 320 10.21 -7.61 -28.02
C GLU A 320 9.64 -6.50 -27.13
N TYR A 321 8.37 -6.65 -26.78
CA TYR A 321 7.59 -5.61 -26.07
C TYR A 321 6.92 -6.12 -24.80
N GLY A 322 7.06 -7.41 -24.47
CA GLY A 322 6.51 -8.02 -23.25
C GLY A 322 6.79 -7.22 -21.97
N PRO A 323 8.06 -6.80 -21.72
CA PRO A 323 8.39 -6.01 -20.54
C PRO A 323 7.66 -4.67 -20.43
N VAL A 324 7.16 -4.10 -21.53
CA VAL A 324 6.40 -2.83 -21.50
C VAL A 324 5.07 -3.03 -20.76
N TYR A 325 4.39 -4.16 -20.99
CA TYR A 325 3.15 -4.49 -20.30
C TYR A 325 3.37 -4.76 -18.81
N GLU A 326 4.54 -5.28 -18.43
CA GLU A 326 4.89 -5.54 -17.03
C GLU A 326 5.22 -4.26 -16.25
N VAL A 327 5.69 -3.21 -16.94
CA VAL A 327 6.13 -1.95 -16.29
C VAL A 327 5.10 -0.84 -16.40
N ILE A 328 4.37 -0.74 -17.52
CA ILE A 328 3.39 0.31 -17.76
C ILE A 328 1.99 -0.28 -17.62
N GLY A 329 1.23 0.25 -16.67
CA GLY A 329 -0.12 -0.19 -16.34
C GLY A 329 -0.65 0.63 -15.18
N VAL A 330 -1.95 0.59 -14.95
CA VAL A 330 -2.57 1.21 -13.76
C VAL A 330 -3.03 0.14 -12.77
N ASP A 331 -3.29 -1.09 -13.22
CA ASP A 331 -3.53 -2.23 -12.33
C ASP A 331 -2.24 -2.95 -11.94
N GLY A 332 -2.27 -3.73 -10.87
CA GLY A 332 -1.17 -4.60 -10.49
C GLY A 332 -0.34 -4.08 -9.31
N GLU A 333 0.88 -4.58 -9.21
CA GLU A 333 1.83 -4.16 -8.19
C GLU A 333 2.08 -2.66 -8.22
N TYR A 334 2.39 -2.06 -7.05
CA TYR A 334 2.55 -0.62 -6.91
C TYR A 334 3.53 0.02 -7.91
N GLY A 335 4.52 -0.74 -8.37
CA GLY A 335 5.49 -0.28 -9.37
C GLY A 335 4.87 0.11 -10.73
N ARG A 336 3.79 -0.54 -11.16
CA ARG A 336 3.17 -0.32 -12.48
C ARG A 336 2.48 1.03 -12.56
N HIS A 337 1.57 1.31 -11.64
CA HIS A 337 0.84 2.58 -11.63
C HIS A 337 1.77 3.78 -11.43
N TYR A 338 2.83 3.63 -10.62
CA TYR A 338 3.80 4.70 -10.42
C TYR A 338 4.58 5.00 -11.70
N SER A 339 4.92 3.95 -12.45
CA SER A 339 5.58 4.08 -13.75
C SER A 339 4.66 4.76 -14.77
N PHE A 340 3.37 4.41 -14.80
CA PHE A 340 2.39 5.10 -15.65
C PHE A 340 2.29 6.59 -15.31
N LEU A 341 2.10 6.96 -14.02
CA LEU A 341 1.96 8.36 -13.60
C LEU A 341 3.21 9.20 -13.91
N LYS A 342 4.40 8.58 -13.90
CA LYS A 342 5.62 9.24 -14.34
C LYS A 342 5.72 9.38 -15.86
N ALA A 343 5.30 8.36 -16.59
CA ALA A 343 5.43 8.34 -18.04
C ALA A 343 4.40 9.24 -18.73
N VAL A 344 3.20 9.36 -18.16
CA VAL A 344 2.09 10.09 -18.79
C VAL A 344 2.43 11.57 -19.02
N SER A 345 3.22 12.21 -18.16
CA SER A 345 3.63 13.61 -18.38
C SER A 345 4.48 13.79 -19.64
N ALA A 346 5.44 12.88 -19.87
CA ALA A 346 6.27 12.90 -21.08
C ALA A 346 5.44 12.66 -22.34
N PHE A 347 4.49 11.71 -22.29
CA PHE A 347 3.58 11.47 -23.41
C PHE A 347 2.66 12.66 -23.67
N TRP A 348 2.12 13.25 -22.62
CA TRP A 348 1.26 14.43 -22.71
C TRP A 348 1.99 15.60 -23.35
N GLN A 349 3.23 15.84 -22.93
CA GLN A 349 4.06 16.90 -23.48
C GLN A 349 4.29 16.74 -24.99
N VAL A 350 4.58 15.51 -25.43
CA VAL A 350 4.91 15.26 -26.85
C VAL A 350 3.67 15.21 -27.73
N LEU A 351 2.57 14.62 -27.24
CA LEU A 351 1.42 14.24 -28.07
C LEU A 351 0.21 15.14 -27.91
N VAL A 352 0.09 15.86 -26.79
CA VAL A 352 -1.11 16.62 -26.44
C VAL A 352 -0.80 18.10 -26.29
N ASP A 353 0.10 18.47 -25.38
CA ASP A 353 0.44 19.87 -25.12
C ASP A 353 1.94 20.07 -24.81
N PRO A 354 2.73 20.62 -25.75
CA PRO A 354 4.16 20.86 -25.56
C PRO A 354 4.49 21.94 -24.52
N GLN A 355 3.49 22.67 -24.00
CA GLN A 355 3.69 23.61 -22.90
C GLN A 355 3.87 22.92 -21.56
N ILE A 356 3.41 21.67 -21.41
CA ILE A 356 3.61 20.89 -20.19
C ILE A 356 5.10 20.70 -19.93
N ARG A 357 5.50 20.94 -18.68
CA ARG A 357 6.86 20.81 -18.17
C ARG A 357 6.82 19.81 -17.02
N GLY A 358 7.55 18.71 -17.17
CA GLY A 358 7.61 17.63 -16.18
C GLY A 358 8.98 16.98 -16.19
#